data_AF-A0AA40BSE8-F1
#
_entry.id   AF-A0AA40BSE8-F1
#
_cell.length_a   1.000
_cell.length_b   1.000
_cell.length_c   1.000
_cell.angle_alpha   90.00
_cell.angle_beta   90.00
_cell.angle_gamma   90.00
#
_symmetry.space_group_name_H-M   'P 1'
#
loop_
_entity.id
_entity.type
_entity.pdbx_description
1 polymer ?
#
loop_
_entity_poly.entity_id
_entity_poly.type
_entity_poly.pdbx_seq_one_letter_code
_entity_poly.pdbx_strand_id
1 'polypeptide(L)'
;MANPPTDHGTAKVPSLPALIGLARERENVLDKRLAFSAKLYPNPQILTTIVNYYLSSDDELVPDEMRRVIARRDKHISGAIFEVLHTAVQDSTIWGYMANLLELLKSELVDSEPVKERNSYRVIITQEISNVCQLEYTRSQRLLRRMLQTDMGAGWFKRQSNAYDKAGNARVVIKASSEDLKTLGSRNPKLLYLLRLTEPRTTPKQAIEWLEELSTPRASKNTKTKTKMKLSPQVDGALHHLGFVIMFIFHLKLYVKIPSHSFRDDQMFVPRYQELEQDVNAVKDQLDLSDFAVPVDKLLKPRMVGRALKRLDQFVQDKIGCRMGLSYDDLAARCFEDLKRQYRFPDIPVRRAKRTAEERVEQRKQLVTARETVCPTTMDKDVLRASSSAEQALN
;
A
#
# COMPACT_ATOMS: atom_id res chain seq x y z
N MET A 1 -16.40 15.32 -14.19
CA MET A 1 -15.74 14.84 -15.43
C MET A 1 -14.75 15.92 -15.81
N ALA A 2 -13.49 15.75 -15.42
CA ALA A 2 -12.39 16.40 -16.11
C ALA A 2 -11.95 15.40 -17.20
N ASN A 3 -11.85 15.87 -18.44
CA ASN A 3 -11.34 15.05 -19.52
C ASN A 3 -9.91 14.60 -19.16
N PRO A 4 -9.52 13.33 -19.41
CA PRO A 4 -8.11 13.01 -19.47
C PRO A 4 -7.48 13.92 -20.55
N PRO A 5 -6.25 14.41 -20.35
CA PRO A 5 -5.60 15.26 -21.34
C PRO A 5 -5.45 14.45 -22.63
N THR A 6 -6.30 14.75 -23.61
CA THR A 6 -6.09 14.41 -25.01
C THR A 6 -5.05 15.36 -25.55
N ASP A 7 -3.79 15.05 -25.26
CA ASP A 7 -2.68 15.56 -26.04
C ASP A 7 -1.92 14.34 -26.59
N HIS A 8 -2.14 14.06 -27.87
CA HIS A 8 -1.33 13.14 -28.66
C HIS A 8 -0.08 13.86 -29.23
N GLY A 9 0.44 14.87 -28.55
CA GLY A 9 1.87 15.09 -28.52
C GLY A 9 2.54 13.82 -27.99
N THR A 10 3.62 13.37 -28.62
CA THR A 10 4.40 12.20 -28.19
C THR A 10 4.72 12.32 -26.70
N ALA A 11 3.93 11.64 -25.85
CA ALA A 11 4.09 11.70 -24.41
C ALA A 11 5.52 11.26 -24.11
N LYS A 12 6.36 12.23 -23.78
CA LYS A 12 7.80 12.01 -23.62
C LYS A 12 7.95 10.98 -22.51
N VAL A 13 8.55 9.84 -22.87
CA VAL A 13 8.83 8.77 -21.90
C VAL A 13 9.53 9.42 -20.69
N PRO A 14 9.03 9.23 -19.45
CA PRO A 14 9.54 9.96 -18.29
C PRO A 14 10.98 9.53 -17.99
N SER A 15 11.93 10.46 -17.99
CA SER A 15 13.33 10.16 -17.68
C SER A 15 13.50 9.50 -16.31
N LEU A 16 14.63 8.81 -16.06
CA LEU A 16 14.91 8.24 -14.74
C LEU A 16 14.80 9.26 -13.58
N PRO A 17 15.29 10.50 -13.70
CA PRO A 17 15.02 11.55 -12.70
C PRO A 17 13.53 11.87 -12.52
N ALA A 18 12.72 11.83 -13.59
CA ALA A 18 11.28 12.01 -13.48
C ALA A 18 10.61 10.83 -12.76
N LEU A 19 11.04 9.59 -12.99
CA LEU A 19 10.56 8.41 -12.27
C LEU A 19 10.91 8.48 -10.78
N ILE A 20 12.12 8.93 -10.42
CA ILE A 20 12.49 9.23 -9.02
C ILE A 20 11.53 10.27 -8.45
N GLY A 21 11.32 11.37 -9.17
CA GLY A 21 10.37 12.43 -8.78
C GLY A 21 8.96 11.90 -8.53
N LEU A 22 8.43 11.04 -9.41
CA LEU A 22 7.12 10.41 -9.25
C LEU A 22 7.05 9.49 -8.02
N ALA A 23 8.10 8.70 -7.77
CA ALA A 23 8.17 7.85 -6.58
C ALA A 23 8.22 8.69 -5.29
N ARG A 24 9.02 9.77 -5.27
CA ARG A 24 9.10 10.72 -4.16
C ARG A 24 7.82 11.52 -3.96
N GLU A 25 7.16 11.92 -5.04
CA GLU A 25 5.85 12.59 -4.95
C GLU A 25 4.84 11.65 -4.31
N ARG A 26 4.85 10.37 -4.72
CA ARG A 26 3.95 9.37 -4.15
C ARG A 26 4.23 9.15 -2.67
N GLU A 27 5.49 8.95 -2.28
CA GLU A 27 5.94 8.93 -0.87
C GLU A 27 5.42 10.18 -0.13
N ASN A 28 5.71 11.38 -0.62
CA ASN A 28 5.34 12.64 0.05
C ASN A 28 3.83 12.88 0.16
N VAL A 29 3.03 12.46 -0.82
CA VAL A 29 1.56 12.52 -0.72
C VAL A 29 1.07 11.68 0.46
N LEU A 30 1.80 10.62 0.81
CA LEU A 30 1.43 9.65 1.83
C LEU A 30 2.06 9.98 3.17
N ASP A 31 3.31 10.44 3.20
CA ASP A 31 3.92 11.07 4.37
C ASP A 31 3.12 12.30 4.81
N LYS A 32 2.60 13.11 3.89
CA LYS A 32 1.65 14.19 4.25
C LYS A 32 0.30 13.65 4.75
N ARG A 33 -0.10 12.44 4.37
CA ARG A 33 -1.30 11.74 4.91
C ARG A 33 -1.04 11.06 6.25
N LEU A 34 0.21 10.72 6.60
CA LEU A 34 0.63 9.94 7.78
C LEU A 34 1.34 10.76 8.87
N ALA A 35 2.23 11.68 8.48
CA ALA A 35 2.81 12.70 9.36
C ALA A 35 1.75 13.68 9.91
N PHE A 36 0.51 13.52 9.48
CA PHE A 36 -0.71 14.12 10.03
C PHE A 36 -1.31 13.33 11.22
N SER A 37 -0.50 12.53 11.92
CA SER A 37 -0.84 12.11 13.28
C SER A 37 -1.11 13.33 14.18
N ALA A 38 -2.28 13.31 14.83
CA ALA A 38 -2.82 14.27 15.83
C ALA A 38 -3.07 15.74 15.43
N LYS A 39 -2.22 16.42 14.65
CA LYS A 39 -2.36 17.88 14.44
C LYS A 39 -3.25 18.30 13.28
N LEU A 40 -3.44 17.46 12.26
CA LEU A 40 -4.02 17.90 11.01
C LEU A 40 -4.77 16.79 10.25
N TYR A 41 -5.60 15.91 10.81
CA TYR A 41 -6.74 15.50 9.96
C TYR A 41 -7.65 16.74 9.90
N PRO A 42 -7.51 17.68 8.93
CA PRO A 42 -8.23 18.95 9.01
C PRO A 42 -9.70 18.71 8.66
N ASN A 43 -10.02 17.48 8.22
CA ASN A 43 -11.29 17.09 7.68
C ASN A 43 -11.62 15.65 8.13
N PRO A 44 -12.23 15.50 9.33
CA PRO A 44 -12.79 14.23 9.80
C PRO A 44 -13.71 13.55 8.78
N GLN A 45 -14.34 14.32 7.88
CA GLN A 45 -15.23 13.81 6.85
C GLN A 45 -14.47 12.96 5.81
N ILE A 46 -13.25 13.35 5.43
CA ILE A 46 -12.40 12.54 4.53
C ILE A 46 -12.06 11.21 5.19
N LEU A 47 -11.61 11.22 6.45
CA LEU A 47 -11.28 9.99 7.17
C LEU A 47 -12.51 9.09 7.30
N THR A 48 -13.64 9.63 7.76
CA THR A 48 -14.91 8.90 7.87
C THR A 48 -15.32 8.28 6.54
N THR A 49 -15.17 9.02 5.44
CA THR A 49 -15.49 8.52 4.10
C THR A 49 -14.61 7.33 3.71
N ILE A 50 -13.29 7.44 3.91
CA ILE A 50 -12.35 6.36 3.59
C ILE A 50 -12.57 5.14 4.51
N VAL A 51 -12.79 5.34 5.80
CA VAL A 51 -13.12 4.28 6.76
C VAL A 51 -14.39 3.56 6.34
N ASN A 52 -15.42 4.29 5.90
CA ASN A 52 -16.65 3.69 5.38
C ASN A 52 -16.40 2.84 4.12
N TYR A 53 -15.49 3.25 3.23
CA TYR A 53 -15.10 2.43 2.07
C TYR A 53 -14.41 1.14 2.49
N TYR A 54 -13.50 1.18 3.47
CA TYR A 54 -12.85 -0.04 3.98
C TYR A 54 -13.85 -0.93 4.70
N LEU A 55 -14.73 -0.35 5.52
CA LEU A 55 -15.77 -1.08 6.25
C LEU A 55 -16.81 -1.74 5.31
N SER A 56 -17.14 -1.11 4.19
CA SER A 56 -18.08 -1.66 3.20
C SER A 56 -17.45 -2.64 2.21
N SER A 57 -16.12 -2.74 2.19
CA SER A 57 -15.36 -3.60 1.29
C SER A 57 -14.65 -4.75 1.98
N ASP A 58 -14.89 -4.93 3.29
CA ASP A 58 -14.32 -6.00 4.09
C ASP A 58 -14.52 -7.38 3.44
N ASP A 59 -13.44 -8.17 3.37
CA ASP A 59 -13.43 -9.50 2.78
C ASP A 59 -14.43 -10.44 3.48
N GLU A 60 -14.70 -10.23 4.76
CA GLU A 60 -15.69 -10.99 5.54
C GLU A 60 -17.15 -10.77 5.09
N LEU A 61 -17.41 -9.66 4.38
CA LEU A 61 -18.72 -9.36 3.79
C LEU A 61 -18.96 -10.12 2.48
N VAL A 62 -17.91 -10.74 1.92
CA VAL A 62 -18.05 -11.59 0.73
C VAL A 62 -18.61 -12.96 1.15
N PRO A 63 -19.70 -13.43 0.52
CA PRO A 63 -20.24 -14.75 0.82
C PRO A 63 -19.21 -15.85 0.58
N ASP A 64 -19.17 -16.83 1.49
CA ASP A 64 -18.34 -18.02 1.32
C ASP A 64 -18.96 -19.04 0.36
N GLU A 65 -18.35 -20.22 0.21
CA GLU A 65 -18.88 -21.31 -0.61
C GLU A 65 -20.30 -21.75 -0.22
N MET A 66 -20.65 -21.58 1.06
CA MET A 66 -21.97 -21.90 1.63
C MET A 66 -22.92 -20.70 1.60
N ARG A 67 -22.54 -19.60 0.93
CA ARG A 67 -23.26 -18.31 0.87
C ARG A 67 -23.42 -17.64 2.24
N ARG A 68 -22.59 -17.99 3.23
CA ARG A 68 -22.60 -17.35 4.54
C ARG A 68 -21.79 -16.05 4.48
N VAL A 69 -22.35 -15.01 5.06
CA VAL A 69 -21.70 -13.71 5.26
C VAL A 69 -21.47 -13.54 6.76
N ILE A 70 -20.30 -13.03 7.15
CA ILE A 70 -20.05 -12.74 8.56
C ILE A 70 -20.74 -11.41 8.90
N ALA A 71 -21.54 -11.43 9.96
CA ALA A 71 -22.27 -10.24 10.39
C ALA A 71 -21.29 -9.13 10.82
N ARG A 72 -21.54 -7.92 10.31
CA ARG A 72 -20.83 -6.73 10.74
C ARG A 72 -21.07 -6.50 12.23
N ARG A 73 -19.98 -6.18 12.92
CA ARG A 73 -19.87 -5.85 14.35
C ARG A 73 -19.00 -4.61 14.53
N ASP A 74 -19.08 -3.98 15.68
CA ASP A 74 -18.31 -2.77 16.02
C ASP A 74 -16.80 -2.96 15.88
N LYS A 75 -16.28 -4.16 16.17
CA LYS A 75 -14.86 -4.51 15.96
C LYS A 75 -14.36 -4.27 14.52
N HIS A 76 -15.23 -4.35 13.51
CA HIS A 76 -14.84 -4.13 12.12
C HIS A 76 -14.63 -2.64 11.82
N ILE A 77 -15.21 -1.74 12.63
CA ILE A 77 -14.91 -0.30 12.52
C ILE A 77 -13.48 -0.04 12.99
N SER A 78 -13.08 -0.60 14.14
CA SER A 78 -11.68 -0.56 14.61
C SER A 78 -10.73 -1.14 13.56
N GLY A 79 -11.07 -2.31 13.01
CA GLY A 79 -10.31 -2.97 11.95
C GLY A 79 -10.19 -2.13 10.67
N ALA A 80 -11.28 -1.49 10.22
CA ALA A 80 -11.26 -0.62 9.05
C ALA A 80 -10.35 0.61 9.26
N ILE A 81 -10.39 1.24 10.43
CA ILE A 81 -9.48 2.36 10.76
C ILE A 81 -8.02 1.89 10.73
N PHE A 82 -7.74 0.74 11.33
CA PHE A 82 -6.42 0.15 11.31
C PHE A 82 -5.92 -0.09 9.88
N GLU A 83 -6.74 -0.71 9.03
CA GLU A 83 -6.38 -1.00 7.65
C GLU A 83 -6.16 0.26 6.81
N VAL A 84 -6.94 1.33 7.02
CA VAL A 84 -6.76 2.61 6.33
C VAL A 84 -5.37 3.18 6.61
N LEU A 85 -4.97 3.21 7.89
CA LEU A 85 -3.67 3.75 8.29
C LEU A 85 -2.54 2.82 7.87
N HIS A 86 -2.70 1.52 8.06
CA HIS A 86 -1.69 0.53 7.69
C HIS A 86 -1.44 0.54 6.19
N THR A 87 -2.49 0.58 5.37
CA THR A 87 -2.37 0.70 3.92
C THR A 87 -1.65 2.00 3.54
N ALA A 88 -1.95 3.12 4.20
CA ALA A 88 -1.22 4.37 3.93
C ALA A 88 0.27 4.26 4.28
N VAL A 89 0.62 3.72 5.45
CA VAL A 89 2.02 3.51 5.90
C VAL A 89 2.79 2.63 4.92
N GLN A 90 2.20 1.50 4.55
CA GLN A 90 2.78 0.58 3.57
C GLN A 90 3.06 1.27 2.24
N ASP A 91 2.09 2.04 1.74
CA ASP A 91 2.24 2.76 0.46
C ASP A 91 3.42 3.73 0.55
N SER A 92 3.48 4.56 1.61
CA SER A 92 4.58 5.53 1.76
C SER A 92 5.94 4.84 1.78
N THR A 93 6.05 3.79 2.59
CA THR A 93 7.30 3.04 2.78
C THR A 93 7.78 2.39 1.50
N ILE A 94 6.89 1.76 0.73
CA ILE A 94 7.23 1.09 -0.53
C ILE A 94 7.74 2.11 -1.54
N TRP A 95 7.05 3.25 -1.68
CA TRP A 95 7.42 4.28 -2.64
C TRP A 95 8.70 5.03 -2.25
N GLY A 96 8.92 5.29 -0.96
CA GLY A 96 10.17 5.85 -0.45
C GLY A 96 11.36 4.90 -0.66
N TYR A 97 11.18 3.61 -0.37
CA TYR A 97 12.20 2.60 -0.66
C TYR A 97 12.48 2.48 -2.16
N MET A 98 11.45 2.49 -3.01
CA MET A 98 11.60 2.52 -4.48
C MET A 98 12.39 3.74 -4.95
N ALA A 99 12.08 4.93 -4.43
CA ALA A 99 12.80 6.15 -4.78
C ALA A 99 14.28 6.07 -4.40
N ASN A 100 14.60 5.60 -3.19
CA ASN A 100 15.97 5.36 -2.74
C ASN A 100 16.73 4.38 -3.65
N LEU A 101 16.08 3.29 -4.08
CA LEU A 101 16.68 2.33 -5.03
C LEU A 101 16.94 2.95 -6.40
N LEU A 102 16.04 3.80 -6.90
CA LEU A 102 16.20 4.47 -8.19
C LEU A 102 17.28 5.55 -8.15
N GLU A 103 17.41 6.27 -7.04
CA GLU A 103 18.51 7.22 -6.82
C GLU A 103 19.86 6.51 -6.80
N LEU A 104 19.93 5.38 -6.09
CA LEU A 104 21.11 4.53 -6.06
C LEU A 104 21.44 3.97 -7.46
N LEU A 105 20.43 3.54 -8.22
CA LEU A 105 20.64 3.12 -9.60
C LEU A 105 21.14 4.27 -10.48
N LYS A 106 20.63 5.50 -10.28
CA LYS A 106 21.06 6.69 -11.02
C LYS A 106 22.52 7.03 -10.73
N SER A 107 22.97 6.99 -9.47
CA SER A 107 24.38 7.27 -9.14
C SER A 107 25.33 6.29 -9.83
N GLU A 108 24.97 5.00 -9.88
CA GLU A 108 25.74 3.98 -10.58
C GLU A 108 25.83 4.20 -12.10
N LEU A 109 24.86 4.88 -12.70
CA LEU A 109 24.82 5.19 -14.14
C LEU A 109 25.60 6.46 -14.51
N VAL A 110 25.80 7.40 -13.58
CA VAL A 110 26.43 8.72 -13.85
C VAL A 110 27.95 8.67 -13.68
N ASP A 111 28.45 7.88 -12.74
CA ASP A 111 29.89 7.78 -12.49
C ASP A 111 30.55 6.86 -13.55
N SER A 112 30.89 7.42 -14.71
CA SER A 112 31.38 6.69 -15.88
C SER A 112 32.85 6.25 -15.76
N GLU A 113 33.11 5.05 -15.24
CA GLU A 113 34.25 4.18 -15.58
C GLU A 113 33.86 2.69 -15.32
N PRO A 114 34.14 1.74 -16.23
CA PRO A 114 33.61 0.39 -16.15
C PRO A 114 34.48 -0.53 -15.29
N VAL A 115 34.16 -0.65 -14.00
CA VAL A 115 34.74 -1.66 -13.11
C VAL A 115 33.83 -2.90 -13.07
N LYS A 116 34.38 -4.11 -13.28
CA LYS A 116 33.63 -5.39 -13.29
C LYS A 116 32.75 -5.61 -12.05
N GLU A 117 33.19 -5.14 -10.88
CA GLU A 117 32.49 -5.21 -9.60
C GLU A 117 31.19 -4.38 -9.56
N ARG A 118 31.07 -3.37 -10.42
CA ARG A 118 29.87 -2.54 -10.53
C ARG A 118 28.72 -3.25 -11.23
N ASN A 119 29.02 -4.19 -12.12
CA ASN A 119 28.00 -4.97 -12.82
C ASN A 119 27.23 -5.92 -11.88
N SER A 120 27.88 -6.52 -10.88
CA SER A 120 27.20 -7.35 -9.88
C SER A 120 26.26 -6.52 -9.00
N TYR A 121 26.65 -5.29 -8.63
CA TYR A 121 25.80 -4.43 -7.82
C TYR A 121 24.55 -3.95 -8.55
N ARG A 122 24.72 -3.57 -9.82
CA ARG A 122 23.60 -3.21 -10.69
C ARG A 122 22.60 -4.36 -10.81
N VAL A 123 23.07 -5.61 -10.89
CA VAL A 123 22.18 -6.78 -10.90
C VAL A 123 21.39 -6.88 -9.59
N ILE A 124 22.03 -6.68 -8.44
CA ILE A 124 21.36 -6.69 -7.13
C ILE A 124 20.30 -5.58 -7.04
N ILE A 125 20.64 -4.33 -7.37
CA ILE A 125 19.70 -3.20 -7.32
C ILE A 125 18.51 -3.42 -8.27
N THR A 126 18.78 -3.83 -9.51
CA THR A 126 17.71 -4.07 -10.50
C THR A 126 16.82 -5.25 -10.12
N GLN A 127 17.38 -6.28 -9.46
CA GLN A 127 16.60 -7.36 -8.88
C GLN A 127 15.71 -6.87 -7.72
N GLU A 128 16.25 -6.06 -6.82
CA GLU A 128 15.49 -5.50 -5.70
C GLU A 128 14.35 -4.61 -6.19
N ILE A 129 14.62 -3.73 -7.16
CA ILE A 129 13.60 -2.92 -7.85
C ILE A 129 12.49 -3.81 -8.44
N SER A 130 12.87 -4.90 -9.14
CA SER A 130 11.89 -5.83 -9.72
C SER A 130 10.96 -6.42 -8.65
N ASN A 131 11.53 -6.83 -7.51
CA ASN A 131 10.79 -7.43 -6.41
C ASN A 131 9.84 -6.41 -5.76
N VAL A 132 10.29 -5.17 -5.53
CA VAL A 132 9.44 -4.11 -4.94
C VAL A 132 8.34 -3.68 -5.91
N CYS A 133 8.62 -3.60 -7.21
CA CYS A 133 7.59 -3.36 -8.24
C CYS A 133 6.51 -4.46 -8.21
N GLN A 134 6.92 -5.73 -8.14
CA GLN A 134 5.97 -6.84 -8.07
C GLN A 134 5.16 -6.81 -6.78
N LEU A 135 5.78 -6.49 -5.64
CA LEU A 135 5.11 -6.31 -4.35
C LEU A 135 4.00 -5.25 -4.47
N GLU A 136 4.32 -4.07 -4.98
CA GLU A 136 3.37 -2.96 -5.08
C GLU A 136 2.26 -3.22 -6.10
N TYR A 137 2.60 -3.87 -7.22
CA TYR A 137 1.61 -4.31 -8.20
C TYR A 137 0.60 -5.28 -7.59
N THR A 138 1.08 -6.34 -6.91
CA THR A 138 0.18 -7.31 -6.26
C THR A 138 -0.63 -6.67 -5.14
N ARG A 139 -0.03 -5.75 -4.36
CA ARG A 139 -0.74 -4.99 -3.32
C ARG A 139 -1.85 -4.13 -3.91
N SER A 140 -1.60 -3.43 -5.00
CA SER A 140 -2.58 -2.60 -5.70
C SER A 140 -3.70 -3.40 -6.34
N GLN A 141 -3.39 -4.59 -6.90
CA GLN A 141 -4.42 -5.52 -7.38
C GLN A 141 -5.34 -6.01 -6.25
N ARG A 142 -4.78 -6.30 -5.06
CA ARG A 142 -5.58 -6.67 -3.88
C ARG A 142 -6.51 -5.53 -3.47
N LEU A 143 -6.02 -4.30 -3.45
CA LEU A 143 -6.84 -3.12 -3.13
C LEU A 143 -8.00 -2.94 -4.13
N LEU A 144 -7.73 -3.05 -5.44
CA LEU A 144 -8.79 -2.99 -6.46
C LEU A 144 -9.80 -4.12 -6.27
N ARG A 145 -9.33 -5.36 -6.02
CA ARG A 145 -10.22 -6.50 -5.77
C ARG A 145 -11.15 -6.23 -4.60
N ARG A 146 -10.59 -5.75 -3.49
CA ARG A 146 -11.34 -5.42 -2.29
C ARG A 146 -12.44 -4.40 -2.58
N MET A 147 -12.12 -3.30 -3.26
CA MET A 147 -13.14 -2.28 -3.58
C MET A 147 -14.18 -2.80 -4.58
N LEU A 148 -13.79 -3.69 -5.49
CA LEU A 148 -14.65 -4.22 -6.53
C LEU A 148 -15.63 -5.28 -6.01
N GLN A 149 -15.23 -6.11 -5.03
CA GLN A 149 -15.94 -7.33 -4.65
C GLN A 149 -17.29 -7.09 -3.95
N THR A 150 -17.48 -5.93 -3.33
CA THR A 150 -18.74 -5.53 -2.68
C THR A 150 -19.49 -4.45 -3.45
N ASP A 151 -18.94 -3.97 -4.56
CA ASP A 151 -19.55 -2.98 -5.45
C ASP A 151 -20.04 -3.66 -6.74
N MET A 152 -19.67 -3.17 -7.92
CA MET A 152 -20.13 -3.72 -9.19
C MET A 152 -19.67 -5.16 -9.47
N GLY A 153 -18.67 -5.66 -8.72
CA GLY A 153 -18.25 -7.05 -8.74
C GLY A 153 -19.01 -7.96 -7.78
N ALA A 154 -19.97 -7.45 -7.02
CA ALA A 154 -20.78 -8.25 -6.11
C ALA A 154 -21.40 -9.47 -6.83
N GLY A 155 -21.26 -10.64 -6.22
CA GLY A 155 -21.70 -11.92 -6.79
C GLY A 155 -20.69 -12.60 -7.73
N TRP A 156 -19.64 -11.91 -8.16
CA TRP A 156 -18.54 -12.49 -8.94
C TRP A 156 -17.37 -12.97 -8.08
N PHE A 157 -17.44 -12.77 -6.77
CA PHE A 157 -16.44 -13.19 -5.83
C PHE A 157 -17.02 -14.18 -4.82
N LYS A 158 -16.15 -15.03 -4.28
CA LYS A 158 -16.44 -15.87 -3.13
C LYS A 158 -15.26 -15.84 -2.17
N ARG A 159 -15.56 -15.78 -0.88
CA ARG A 159 -14.56 -15.99 0.17
C ARG A 159 -14.31 -17.49 0.32
N GLN A 160 -13.04 -17.86 0.50
CA GLN A 160 -12.68 -19.24 0.81
C GLN A 160 -12.74 -19.48 2.31
N SER A 161 -13.61 -20.39 2.73
CA SER A 161 -13.80 -20.73 4.15
C SER A 161 -12.48 -21.20 4.77
N ASN A 162 -12.09 -20.59 5.90
CA ASN A 162 -10.85 -20.89 6.65
C ASN A 162 -9.55 -20.78 5.84
N ALA A 163 -9.56 -20.07 4.71
CA ALA A 163 -8.36 -19.84 3.91
C ALA A 163 -7.91 -18.38 4.06
N TYR A 164 -6.65 -18.21 4.43
CA TYR A 164 -6.03 -16.90 4.61
C TYR A 164 -4.79 -16.77 3.71
N ASP A 165 -4.46 -15.56 3.30
CA ASP A 165 -3.20 -15.26 2.62
C ASP A 165 -2.03 -15.23 3.63
N LYS A 166 -0.80 -15.07 3.13
CA LYS A 166 0.42 -15.02 3.98
C LYS A 166 0.40 -13.85 4.98
N ALA A 167 -0.37 -12.80 4.68
CA ALA A 167 -0.53 -11.64 5.53
C ALA A 167 -1.71 -11.79 6.51
N GLY A 168 -2.40 -12.94 6.53
CA GLY A 168 -3.52 -13.21 7.43
C GLY A 168 -4.87 -12.68 6.95
N ASN A 169 -4.99 -12.20 5.71
CA ASN A 169 -6.27 -11.71 5.17
C ASN A 169 -7.11 -12.87 4.63
N ALA A 170 -8.44 -12.75 4.73
CA ALA A 170 -9.34 -13.77 4.19
C ALA A 170 -9.17 -13.90 2.67
N ARG A 171 -9.08 -15.13 2.18
CA ARG A 171 -8.81 -15.36 0.75
C ARG A 171 -10.09 -15.25 -0.07
N VAL A 172 -10.19 -14.20 -0.89
CA VAL A 172 -11.28 -14.00 -1.84
C VAL A 172 -10.84 -14.34 -3.27
N VAL A 173 -11.66 -15.11 -3.98
CA VAL A 173 -11.41 -15.56 -5.37
C VAL A 173 -12.61 -15.26 -6.27
N ILE A 174 -12.36 -15.13 -7.57
CA ILE A 174 -13.42 -14.95 -8.57
C ILE A 174 -14.22 -16.26 -8.70
N LYS A 175 -15.54 -16.15 -8.62
CA LYS A 175 -16.54 -17.21 -8.80
C LYS A 175 -17.05 -17.17 -10.25
N ALA A 176 -16.21 -17.52 -11.20
CA ALA A 176 -16.60 -17.57 -12.61
C ALA A 176 -15.82 -18.66 -13.37
N SER A 177 -16.54 -19.41 -14.21
CA SER A 177 -15.94 -20.25 -15.23
C SER A 177 -15.48 -19.42 -16.43
N SER A 178 -14.71 -20.04 -17.34
CA SER A 178 -14.33 -19.41 -18.61
C SER A 178 -15.55 -18.97 -19.43
N GLU A 179 -16.64 -19.76 -19.37
CA GLU A 179 -17.87 -19.47 -20.12
C GLU A 179 -18.68 -18.33 -19.51
N ASP A 180 -18.69 -18.22 -18.17
CA ASP A 180 -19.31 -17.09 -17.46
C ASP A 180 -18.63 -15.77 -17.85
N LEU A 181 -17.29 -15.77 -17.94
CA LEU A 181 -16.51 -14.58 -18.32
C LEU A 181 -16.73 -14.18 -19.78
N LYS A 182 -16.87 -15.14 -20.70
CA LYS A 182 -17.24 -14.84 -22.10
C LYS A 182 -18.63 -14.20 -22.18
N THR A 183 -19.60 -14.78 -21.49
CA THR A 183 -20.97 -14.27 -21.43
C THR A 183 -21.01 -12.87 -20.82
N LEU A 184 -20.19 -12.64 -19.79
CA LEU A 184 -20.01 -11.32 -19.19
C LEU A 184 -19.42 -10.31 -20.17
N GLY A 185 -18.41 -10.69 -20.95
CA GLY A 185 -17.78 -9.80 -21.93
C GLY A 185 -18.74 -9.23 -22.98
N SER A 186 -19.78 -9.98 -23.34
CA SER A 186 -20.85 -9.52 -24.24
C SER A 186 -21.88 -8.61 -23.57
N ARG A 187 -22.03 -8.71 -22.24
CA ARG A 187 -23.07 -7.99 -21.47
C ARG A 187 -22.55 -6.75 -20.76
N ASN A 188 -21.40 -6.89 -20.12
CA ASN A 188 -20.73 -5.89 -19.32
C ASN A 188 -19.19 -6.03 -19.48
N PRO A 189 -18.64 -5.57 -20.62
CA PRO A 189 -17.20 -5.62 -20.88
C PRO A 189 -16.38 -4.87 -19.83
N LYS A 190 -16.90 -3.77 -19.27
CA LYS A 190 -16.23 -3.03 -18.19
C LYS A 190 -15.95 -3.91 -16.98
N LEU A 191 -16.97 -4.63 -16.50
CA LEU A 191 -16.79 -5.52 -15.36
C LEU A 191 -15.82 -6.66 -15.69
N LEU A 192 -15.89 -7.22 -16.91
CA LEU A 192 -14.92 -8.23 -17.35
C LEU A 192 -13.48 -7.71 -17.22
N TYR A 193 -13.18 -6.54 -17.77
CA TYR A 193 -11.83 -5.98 -17.74
C TYR A 193 -11.36 -5.66 -16.31
N LEU A 194 -12.25 -5.15 -15.44
CA LEU A 194 -11.96 -4.96 -14.02
C LEU A 194 -11.67 -6.29 -13.31
N LEU A 195 -12.45 -7.34 -13.55
CA LEU A 195 -12.20 -8.67 -13.00
C LEU A 195 -10.82 -9.19 -13.44
N ARG A 196 -10.47 -9.04 -14.73
CA ARG A 196 -9.14 -9.41 -15.24
C ARG A 196 -8.00 -8.67 -14.54
N LEU A 197 -8.17 -7.37 -14.26
CA LEU A 197 -7.15 -6.59 -13.53
C LEU A 197 -6.95 -7.09 -12.09
N THR A 198 -7.95 -7.72 -11.48
CA THR A 198 -7.85 -8.25 -10.11
C THR A 198 -7.31 -9.68 -10.02
N GLU A 199 -7.12 -10.37 -11.15
CA GLU A 199 -6.61 -11.75 -11.17
C GLU A 199 -5.12 -11.79 -10.79
N PRO A 200 -4.69 -12.65 -9.84
CA PRO A 200 -3.28 -12.75 -9.44
C PRO A 200 -2.31 -13.11 -10.57
N ARG A 201 -2.81 -13.74 -11.64
CA ARG A 201 -2.01 -14.18 -12.78
C ARG A 201 -1.84 -13.11 -13.84
N THR A 202 -2.61 -12.02 -13.77
CA THR A 202 -2.51 -10.92 -14.73
C THR A 202 -1.17 -10.24 -14.55
N THR A 203 -0.31 -10.36 -15.54
CA THR A 203 1.00 -9.70 -15.56
C THR A 203 0.83 -8.19 -15.81
N PRO A 204 1.80 -7.34 -15.43
CA PRO A 204 1.75 -5.91 -15.74
C PRO A 204 1.55 -5.60 -17.23
N LYS A 205 2.09 -6.44 -18.12
CA LYS A 205 1.88 -6.30 -19.58
C LYS A 205 0.41 -6.52 -19.96
N GLN A 206 -0.19 -7.63 -19.52
CA GLN A 206 -1.62 -7.89 -19.76
C GLN A 206 -2.51 -6.84 -19.11
N ALA A 207 -2.09 -6.31 -17.95
CA ALA A 207 -2.83 -5.26 -17.27
C ALA A 207 -2.92 -3.96 -18.10
N ILE A 208 -1.88 -3.61 -18.86
CA ILE A 208 -1.92 -2.48 -19.81
C ILE A 208 -3.01 -2.71 -20.86
N GLU A 209 -3.04 -3.90 -21.48
CA GLU A 209 -4.04 -4.27 -22.48
C GLU A 209 -5.46 -4.12 -21.91
N TRP A 210 -5.69 -4.54 -20.65
CA TRP A 210 -6.99 -4.38 -20.00
C TRP A 210 -7.34 -2.92 -19.64
N LEU A 211 -6.35 -2.08 -19.31
CA LEU A 211 -6.56 -0.65 -19.07
C LEU A 211 -6.89 0.10 -20.36
N GLU A 212 -6.25 -0.25 -21.47
CA GLU A 212 -6.57 0.27 -22.80
C GLU A 212 -8.00 -0.12 -23.19
N GLU A 213 -8.35 -1.40 -23.02
CA GLU A 213 -9.70 -1.90 -23.26
C GLU A 213 -10.77 -1.17 -22.42
N LEU A 214 -10.48 -0.84 -21.16
CA LEU A 214 -11.36 -0.04 -20.30
C LEU A 214 -11.60 1.39 -20.79
N SER A 215 -10.66 1.94 -21.57
CA SER A 215 -10.74 3.28 -22.15
C SER A 215 -11.51 3.29 -23.48
N THR A 216 -11.76 2.12 -24.07
CA THR A 216 -12.48 2.02 -25.35
C THR A 216 -13.97 2.36 -25.21
N PRO A 217 -14.62 2.82 -26.29
CA PRO A 217 -16.08 2.98 -26.32
C PRO A 217 -16.83 1.68 -26.01
N ARG A 218 -16.23 0.51 -26.30
CA ARG A 218 -16.80 -0.81 -25.99
C ARG A 218 -17.00 -0.99 -24.49
N ALA A 219 -16.02 -0.62 -23.66
CA ALA A 219 -16.14 -0.68 -22.21
C ALA A 219 -17.27 0.21 -21.65
N SER A 220 -17.67 1.26 -22.37
CA SER A 220 -18.77 2.12 -21.93
C SER A 220 -20.17 1.52 -22.20
N LYS A 221 -20.26 0.47 -23.01
CA LYS A 221 -21.53 -0.18 -23.37
C LYS A 221 -21.96 -1.15 -22.28
N ASN A 222 -23.11 -0.89 -21.66
CA ASN A 222 -23.85 -1.90 -20.90
C ASN A 222 -25.08 -2.29 -21.71
N THR A 223 -25.19 -3.55 -22.12
CA THR A 223 -26.29 -3.99 -22.99
C THR A 223 -27.63 -4.13 -22.26
N LYS A 224 -27.62 -4.13 -20.91
CA LYS A 224 -28.83 -4.19 -20.08
C LYS A 224 -29.40 -2.83 -19.71
N THR A 225 -28.58 -1.77 -19.68
CA THR A 225 -29.01 -0.42 -19.27
C THR A 225 -28.47 0.62 -20.24
N LYS A 226 -29.33 1.50 -20.78
CA LYS A 226 -28.91 2.63 -21.63
C LYS A 226 -28.01 3.65 -20.91
N THR A 227 -27.81 3.49 -19.61
CA THR A 227 -26.98 4.35 -18.75
C THR A 227 -25.51 3.92 -18.78
N LYS A 228 -24.59 4.89 -18.91
CA LYS A 228 -23.15 4.66 -18.73
C LYS A 228 -22.91 4.17 -17.30
N MET A 229 -22.34 2.98 -17.15
CA MET A 229 -21.98 2.43 -15.84
C MET A 229 -20.82 3.25 -15.26
N LYS A 230 -21.09 4.05 -14.23
CA LYS A 230 -20.10 4.86 -13.53
C LYS A 230 -19.47 4.03 -12.41
N LEU A 231 -18.14 4.12 -12.26
CA LEU A 231 -17.46 3.51 -11.12
C LEU A 231 -17.80 4.30 -9.86
N SER A 232 -17.89 3.60 -8.73
CA SER A 232 -17.92 4.25 -7.43
C SER A 232 -16.58 4.96 -7.17
N PRO A 233 -16.54 6.01 -6.33
CA PRO A 233 -15.29 6.71 -6.02
C PRO A 233 -14.19 5.78 -5.49
N GLN A 234 -14.54 4.76 -4.71
CA GLN A 234 -13.57 3.82 -4.16
C GLN A 234 -12.98 2.86 -5.20
N VAL A 235 -13.80 2.36 -6.14
CA VAL A 235 -13.30 1.52 -7.24
C VAL A 235 -12.47 2.35 -8.21
N ASP A 236 -12.93 3.56 -8.53
CA ASP A 236 -12.21 4.50 -9.38
C ASP A 236 -10.84 4.88 -8.80
N GLY A 237 -10.80 5.21 -7.51
CA GLY A 237 -9.55 5.51 -6.81
C GLY A 237 -8.57 4.33 -6.76
N ALA A 238 -9.06 3.11 -6.49
CA ALA A 238 -8.21 1.91 -6.50
C ALA A 238 -7.73 1.55 -7.91
N LEU A 239 -8.56 1.73 -8.93
CA LEU A 239 -8.20 1.53 -10.34
C LEU A 239 -7.14 2.54 -10.78
N HIS A 240 -7.31 3.81 -10.41
CA HIS A 240 -6.33 4.85 -10.69
C HIS A 240 -4.97 4.54 -10.05
N HIS A 241 -4.96 4.07 -8.79
CA HIS A 241 -3.73 3.63 -8.11
C HIS A 241 -3.05 2.48 -8.84
N LEU A 242 -3.79 1.42 -9.19
CA LEU A 242 -3.24 0.30 -9.95
C LEU A 242 -2.72 0.75 -11.32
N GLY A 243 -3.44 1.63 -12.01
CA GLY A 243 -3.02 2.21 -13.28
C GLY A 243 -1.70 2.97 -13.17
N PHE A 244 -1.54 3.79 -12.11
CA PHE A 244 -0.28 4.47 -11.82
C PHE A 244 0.87 3.48 -11.65
N VAL A 245 0.69 2.42 -10.85
CA VAL A 245 1.72 1.38 -10.64
C VAL A 245 2.10 0.68 -11.94
N ILE A 246 1.11 0.31 -12.75
CA ILE A 246 1.34 -0.36 -14.05
C ILE A 246 2.15 0.54 -14.98
N MET A 247 1.76 1.82 -15.10
CA MET A 247 2.45 2.77 -15.96
C MET A 247 3.86 3.08 -15.45
N PHE A 248 4.04 3.17 -14.13
CA PHE A 248 5.36 3.32 -13.53
C PHE A 248 6.28 2.15 -13.88
N ILE A 249 5.81 0.90 -13.72
CA ILE A 249 6.58 -0.31 -14.06
C ILE A 249 6.90 -0.35 -15.56
N PHE A 250 5.92 0.02 -16.41
CA PHE A 250 6.11 0.07 -17.86
C PHE A 250 7.21 1.06 -18.24
N HIS A 251 7.14 2.31 -17.76
CA HIS A 251 8.15 3.32 -18.03
C HIS A 251 9.52 2.94 -17.47
N LEU A 252 9.59 2.35 -16.28
CA LEU A 252 10.86 1.93 -15.68
C LEU A 252 11.59 0.88 -16.54
N LYS A 253 10.84 -0.06 -17.15
CA LYS A 253 11.40 -1.08 -18.05
C LYS A 253 11.99 -0.50 -19.34
N LEU A 254 11.61 0.72 -19.74
CA LEU A 254 12.19 1.39 -20.90
C LEU A 254 13.60 1.95 -20.62
N TYR A 255 13.95 2.20 -19.35
CA TYR A 255 15.26 2.72 -18.95
C TYR A 255 16.20 1.66 -18.38
N VAL A 256 15.63 0.63 -17.78
CA VAL A 256 16.37 -0.35 -17.01
C VAL A 256 15.97 -1.74 -17.47
N LYS A 257 16.95 -2.59 -17.77
CA LYS A 257 16.71 -4.02 -17.98
C LYS A 257 16.37 -4.65 -16.63
N ILE A 258 15.10 -4.62 -16.26
CA ILE A 258 14.60 -5.22 -15.02
C ILE A 258 14.55 -6.74 -15.21
N PRO A 259 15.21 -7.54 -14.36
CA PRO A 259 15.08 -9.00 -14.40
C PRO A 259 13.67 -9.43 -14.00
N SER A 260 13.32 -10.69 -14.25
CA SER A 260 12.12 -11.27 -13.63
C SER A 260 12.21 -11.16 -12.11
N HIS A 261 11.09 -10.91 -11.45
CA HIS A 261 11.06 -10.94 -9.99
C HIS A 261 11.50 -12.33 -9.51
N SER A 262 12.22 -12.36 -8.40
CA SER A 262 12.62 -13.58 -7.71
C SER A 262 12.00 -13.50 -6.31
N PHE A 263 11.92 -14.62 -5.58
CA PHE A 263 11.56 -14.62 -4.15
C PHE A 263 12.58 -15.42 -3.33
N ARG A 264 13.85 -15.39 -3.74
CA ARG A 264 14.92 -16.10 -3.06
C ARG A 264 15.19 -15.52 -1.66
N ASP A 265 15.74 -16.34 -0.78
CA ASP A 265 16.00 -15.99 0.63
C ASP A 265 17.12 -14.95 0.84
N ASP A 266 17.83 -14.57 -0.23
CA ASP A 266 18.85 -13.51 -0.27
C ASP A 266 18.27 -12.11 -0.47
N GLN A 267 16.93 -11.97 -0.49
CA GLN A 267 16.24 -10.71 -0.69
C GLN A 267 16.06 -9.89 0.58
N MET A 268 16.22 -8.58 0.44
CA MET A 268 16.35 -7.68 1.57
C MET A 268 14.99 -7.18 2.04
N PHE A 269 14.27 -6.46 1.18
CA PHE A 269 13.08 -5.74 1.60
C PHE A 269 11.82 -6.60 1.63
N VAL A 270 11.46 -7.25 0.53
CA VAL A 270 10.14 -7.92 0.39
C VAL A 270 9.88 -8.97 1.49
N PRO A 271 10.82 -9.89 1.81
CA PRO A 271 10.57 -10.89 2.86
C PRO A 271 10.47 -10.30 4.27
N ARG A 272 11.20 -9.20 4.56
CA ARG A 272 11.11 -8.51 5.86
C ARG A 272 9.84 -7.70 5.95
N TYR A 273 9.45 -7.05 4.85
CA TYR A 273 8.20 -6.31 4.73
C TYR A 273 7.01 -7.22 4.99
N GLN A 274 6.98 -8.41 4.37
CA GLN A 274 5.90 -9.38 4.56
C GLN A 274 5.84 -9.93 5.98
N GLU A 275 7.00 -10.13 6.63
CA GLU A 275 7.07 -10.54 8.03
C GLU A 275 6.51 -9.44 8.96
N LEU A 276 6.85 -8.17 8.72
CA LEU A 276 6.27 -7.06 9.48
C LEU A 276 4.77 -6.89 9.20
N GLU A 277 4.33 -7.03 7.94
CA GLU A 277 2.91 -7.01 7.56
C GLU A 277 2.13 -8.10 8.31
N GLN A 278 2.70 -9.31 8.41
CA GLN A 278 2.10 -10.41 9.17
C GLN A 278 2.02 -10.12 10.67
N ASP A 279 3.11 -9.62 11.29
CA ASP A 279 3.13 -9.25 12.71
C ASP A 279 2.05 -8.18 13.01
N VAL A 280 1.95 -7.16 12.16
CA VAL A 280 1.01 -6.05 12.32
C VAL A 280 -0.43 -6.52 12.11
N ASN A 281 -0.70 -7.36 11.11
CA ASN A 281 -2.05 -7.89 10.88
C ASN A 281 -2.52 -8.85 11.97
N ALA A 282 -1.61 -9.61 12.59
CA ALA A 282 -1.95 -10.57 13.64
C ALA A 282 -2.57 -9.91 14.90
N VAL A 283 -2.35 -8.62 15.10
CA VAL A 283 -2.88 -7.87 16.25
C VAL A 283 -4.11 -7.03 15.90
N LYS A 284 -4.48 -6.91 14.62
CA LYS A 284 -5.59 -6.06 14.14
C LYS A 284 -6.88 -6.29 14.92
N ASP A 285 -7.28 -7.55 15.09
CA ASP A 285 -8.57 -7.92 15.69
C ASP A 285 -8.63 -7.70 17.21
N GLN A 286 -7.49 -7.38 17.86
CA GLN A 286 -7.42 -7.05 19.28
C GLN A 286 -7.59 -5.55 19.54
N LEU A 287 -7.59 -4.71 18.49
CA LEU A 287 -7.75 -3.27 18.64
C LEU A 287 -9.22 -2.92 18.92
N ASP A 288 -9.44 -2.20 20.02
CA ASP A 288 -10.74 -1.63 20.36
C ASP A 288 -10.71 -0.09 20.32
N LEU A 289 -11.51 0.48 19.41
CA LEU A 289 -11.74 1.91 19.25
C LEU A 289 -13.21 2.30 19.48
N SER A 290 -14.02 1.44 20.11
CA SER A 290 -15.46 1.65 20.28
C SER A 290 -15.80 2.99 20.95
N ASP A 291 -14.98 3.38 21.93
CA ASP A 291 -15.11 4.66 22.64
C ASP A 291 -14.84 5.91 21.79
N PHE A 292 -14.25 5.76 20.61
CA PHE A 292 -13.83 6.89 19.76
C PHE A 292 -14.47 6.87 18.37
N ALA A 293 -14.80 5.70 17.85
CA ALA A 293 -15.11 5.50 16.45
C ALA A 293 -16.42 4.76 16.16
N VAL A 294 -17.14 4.29 17.18
CA VAL A 294 -18.39 3.53 16.98
C VAL A 294 -19.60 4.36 17.43
N PRO A 295 -20.62 4.58 16.57
CA PRO A 295 -20.62 4.32 15.12
C PRO A 295 -19.61 5.21 14.38
N VAL A 296 -19.27 4.92 13.11
CA VAL A 296 -18.21 5.63 12.34
C VAL A 296 -18.37 7.16 12.41
N ASP A 297 -19.60 7.67 12.39
CA ASP A 297 -19.90 9.10 12.48
C ASP A 297 -19.40 9.76 13.77
N LYS A 298 -19.08 8.98 14.81
CA LYS A 298 -18.43 9.47 16.03
C LYS A 298 -17.08 10.12 15.74
N LEU A 299 -16.38 9.70 14.69
CA LEU A 299 -15.15 10.34 14.21
C LEU A 299 -15.36 11.81 13.82
N LEU A 300 -16.57 12.20 13.43
CA LEU A 300 -16.90 13.59 13.07
C LEU A 300 -16.96 14.52 14.28
N LYS A 301 -17.08 13.96 15.50
CA LYS A 301 -17.12 14.77 16.72
C LYS A 301 -15.73 15.35 17.03
N PRO A 302 -15.66 16.54 17.63
CA PRO A 302 -14.40 17.17 17.99
C PRO A 302 -13.48 16.22 18.78
N ARG A 303 -12.20 16.20 18.40
CA ARG A 303 -11.13 15.41 19.05
C ARG A 303 -11.28 13.88 18.94
N MET A 304 -12.36 13.33 18.37
CA MET A 304 -12.53 11.86 18.29
C MET A 304 -11.52 11.20 17.37
N VAL A 305 -11.23 11.79 16.21
CA VAL A 305 -10.13 11.33 15.35
C VAL A 305 -8.81 11.30 16.12
N GLY A 306 -8.43 12.41 16.76
CA GLY A 306 -7.19 12.49 17.52
C GLY A 306 -7.10 11.45 18.64
N ARG A 307 -8.19 11.20 19.36
CA ARG A 307 -8.24 10.16 20.41
C ARG A 307 -8.16 8.74 19.84
N ALA A 308 -8.86 8.46 18.73
CA ALA A 308 -8.79 7.17 18.05
C ALA A 308 -7.37 6.87 17.54
N LEU A 309 -6.74 7.84 16.89
CA LEU A 309 -5.37 7.72 16.38
C LEU A 309 -4.37 7.54 17.52
N LYS A 310 -4.47 8.34 18.60
CA LYS A 310 -3.62 8.18 19.78
C LYS A 310 -3.77 6.79 20.42
N ARG A 311 -5.00 6.27 20.52
CA ARG A 311 -5.24 4.92 21.05
C ARG A 311 -4.65 3.84 20.17
N LEU A 312 -4.77 3.98 18.85
CA LEU A 312 -4.19 3.07 17.87
C LEU A 312 -2.66 3.08 17.93
N ASP A 313 -2.04 4.26 17.96
CA ASP A 313 -0.58 4.39 18.08
C ASP A 313 -0.06 3.71 19.34
N GLN A 314 -0.70 3.96 20.49
CA GLN A 314 -0.35 3.29 21.74
C GLN A 314 -0.52 1.77 21.63
N PHE A 315 -1.64 1.32 21.05
CA PHE A 315 -1.90 -0.11 20.87
C PHE A 315 -0.82 -0.79 20.00
N VAL A 316 -0.43 -0.18 18.88
CA VAL A 316 0.63 -0.69 18.01
C VAL A 316 1.96 -0.68 18.74
N GLN A 317 2.27 0.37 19.49
CA GLN A 317 3.50 0.43 20.30
C GLN A 317 3.55 -0.68 21.35
N ASP A 318 2.44 -0.95 22.05
CA ASP A 318 2.36 -1.99 23.07
C ASP A 318 2.54 -3.39 22.46
N LYS A 319 1.95 -3.63 21.28
CA LYS A 319 1.88 -4.97 20.65
C LYS A 319 3.04 -5.28 19.72
N ILE A 320 3.52 -4.29 18.97
CA ILE A 320 4.55 -4.43 17.93
C ILE A 320 5.91 -3.89 18.41
N GLY A 321 5.92 -3.10 19.51
CA GLY A 321 7.13 -2.56 20.14
C GLY A 321 7.51 -1.15 19.69
N CYS A 322 6.83 -0.59 18.70
CA CYS A 322 7.07 0.75 18.16
C CYS A 322 5.81 1.25 17.42
N ARG A 323 5.74 2.55 17.09
CA ARG A 323 4.69 3.10 16.22
C ARG A 323 4.73 2.45 14.83
N MET A 324 3.57 2.33 14.18
CA MET A 324 3.45 1.63 12.89
C MET A 324 4.37 2.23 11.81
N GLY A 325 4.32 3.55 11.61
CA GLY A 325 5.15 4.25 10.62
C GLY A 325 6.64 4.00 10.84
N LEU A 326 7.11 4.29 12.07
CA LEU A 326 8.51 4.06 12.45
C LEU A 326 8.97 2.61 12.25
N SER A 327 8.10 1.63 12.48
CA SER A 327 8.44 0.21 12.28
C SER A 327 8.75 -0.10 10.81
N TYR A 328 8.01 0.53 9.89
CA TYR A 328 8.21 0.39 8.46
C TYR A 328 9.39 1.25 7.95
N ASP A 329 9.55 2.47 8.46
CA ASP A 329 10.69 3.34 8.15
C ASP A 329 12.01 2.68 8.54
N ASP A 330 12.06 2.08 9.73
CA ASP A 330 13.24 1.38 10.25
C ASP A 330 13.57 0.14 9.41
N LEU A 331 12.53 -0.57 8.98
CA LEU A 331 12.68 -1.68 8.07
C LEU A 331 13.28 -1.22 6.75
N ALA A 332 12.72 -0.18 6.12
CA ALA A 332 13.22 0.36 4.85
C ALA A 332 14.67 0.83 4.98
N ALA A 333 15.00 1.61 6.02
CA ALA A 333 16.35 2.12 6.27
C ALA A 333 17.36 0.97 6.47
N ARG A 334 17.01 -0.04 7.26
CA ARG A 334 17.87 -1.22 7.47
C ARG A 334 18.09 -2.04 6.21
N CYS A 335 17.02 -2.27 5.44
CA CYS A 335 17.15 -2.99 4.17
C CYS A 335 18.07 -2.24 3.21
N PHE A 336 17.94 -0.91 3.17
CA PHE A 336 18.78 -0.06 2.32
C PHE A 336 20.25 -0.05 2.77
N GLU A 337 20.52 0.03 4.07
CA GLU A 337 21.88 -0.05 4.61
C GLU A 337 22.50 -1.44 4.41
N ASP A 338 21.73 -2.51 4.62
CA ASP A 338 22.19 -3.87 4.35
C ASP A 338 22.50 -4.05 2.84
N LEU A 339 21.71 -3.44 1.95
CA LEU A 339 21.93 -3.47 0.50
C LEU A 339 23.26 -2.78 0.13
N LYS A 340 23.53 -1.61 0.72
CA LYS A 340 24.84 -0.93 0.58
C LYS A 340 25.98 -1.73 1.20
N ARG A 341 25.73 -2.51 2.24
CA ARG A 341 26.74 -3.37 2.87
C ARG A 341 27.09 -4.56 1.98
N GLN A 342 26.08 -5.20 1.40
CA GLN A 342 26.27 -6.30 0.44
C GLN A 342 27.05 -5.84 -0.80
N TYR A 343 26.90 -4.58 -1.19
CA TYR A 343 27.75 -3.96 -2.21
C TYR A 343 29.21 -3.86 -1.80
N ARG A 344 29.48 -3.29 -0.62
CA ARG A 344 30.84 -3.09 -0.14
C ARG A 344 31.56 -4.39 0.20
N PHE A 345 30.81 -5.44 0.58
CA PHE A 345 31.33 -6.72 1.04
C PHE A 345 30.51 -7.89 0.46
N PRO A 346 30.64 -8.20 -0.84
CA PRO A 346 29.82 -9.19 -1.53
C PRO A 346 30.00 -10.62 -1.01
N ASP A 347 31.16 -10.93 -0.41
CA ASP A 347 31.46 -12.24 0.17
C ASP A 347 30.88 -12.46 1.57
N ILE A 348 30.28 -11.43 2.18
CA ILE A 348 29.67 -11.53 3.50
C ILE A 348 28.16 -11.72 3.31
N PRO A 349 27.63 -12.95 3.40
CA PRO A 349 26.20 -13.17 3.33
C PRO A 349 25.51 -12.45 4.48
N VAL A 350 24.49 -11.66 4.17
CA VAL A 350 23.59 -11.08 5.17
C VAL A 350 22.75 -12.22 5.75
N ARG A 351 23.28 -12.88 6.78
CA ARG A 351 22.61 -14.00 7.45
C ARG A 351 21.37 -13.51 8.18
N ARG A 352 20.20 -13.98 7.72
CA ARG A 352 18.95 -13.84 8.45
C ARG A 352 18.90 -14.89 9.55
N ALA A 353 19.05 -14.46 10.80
CA ALA A 353 18.66 -15.31 11.92
C ALA A 353 17.12 -15.47 11.87
N LYS A 354 16.63 -16.72 11.90
CA LYS A 354 15.21 -16.95 12.15
C LYS A 354 14.92 -16.47 13.56
N ARG A 355 14.05 -15.48 13.68
CA ARG A 355 13.62 -14.91 14.97
C ARG A 355 12.15 -15.22 15.20
N THR A 356 11.78 -15.36 16.46
CA THR A 356 10.36 -15.45 16.84
C THR A 356 9.70 -14.08 16.75
N ALA A 357 8.36 -14.03 16.74
CA ALA A 357 7.62 -12.76 16.74
C ALA A 357 7.95 -11.92 17.98
N GLU A 358 8.11 -12.57 19.13
CA GLU A 358 8.44 -11.93 20.40
C GLU A 358 9.85 -11.29 20.36
N GLU A 359 10.84 -12.02 19.84
CA GLU A 359 12.20 -11.49 19.66
C GLU A 359 12.23 -10.27 18.73
N ARG A 360 11.39 -10.26 17.68
CA ARG A 360 11.27 -9.11 16.78
C ARG A 360 10.66 -7.90 17.48
N VAL A 361 9.60 -8.11 18.27
CA VAL A 361 8.98 -7.03 19.06
C VAL A 361 9.99 -6.44 20.04
N GLU A 362 10.73 -7.28 20.75
CA GLU A 362 11.73 -6.82 21.72
C GLU A 362 12.87 -6.05 21.03
N GLN A 363 13.34 -6.53 19.88
CA GLN A 363 14.33 -5.81 19.09
C GLN A 363 13.82 -4.41 18.66
N ARG A 364 12.55 -4.30 18.27
CA ARG A 364 11.95 -3.00 17.90
C ARG A 364 11.90 -2.05 19.09
N LYS A 365 11.54 -2.53 20.28
CA LYS A 365 11.58 -1.74 21.51
C LYS A 365 12.98 -1.21 21.81
N GLN A 366 13.99 -2.07 21.74
CA GLN A 366 15.39 -1.67 21.98
C GLN A 366 15.87 -0.57 21.03
N LEU A 367 15.42 -0.57 19.78
CA LEU A 367 15.78 0.47 18.80
C LEU A 367 15.16 1.82 19.12
N VAL A 368 13.91 1.81 19.56
CA VAL A 368 13.22 3.02 20.01
C VAL A 368 13.97 3.62 21.19
N THR A 369 14.28 2.81 22.20
CA THR A 369 15.07 3.23 23.35
C THR A 369 16.43 3.79 22.93
N ALA A 370 17.14 3.11 22.02
CA ALA A 370 18.43 3.58 21.52
C ALA A 370 18.32 4.96 20.85
N ARG A 371 17.30 5.19 20.03
CA ARG A 371 17.06 6.50 19.39
C ARG A 371 16.76 7.60 20.41
N GLU A 372 15.97 7.29 21.43
CA GLU A 372 15.63 8.23 22.50
C GLU A 372 16.85 8.58 23.37
N THR A 373 17.78 7.64 23.56
CA THR A 373 19.05 7.89 24.28
C THR A 373 20.10 8.66 23.49
N VAL A 374 20.14 8.49 22.15
CA VAL A 374 21.13 9.16 21.27
C VAL A 374 20.71 10.59 20.91
N CYS A 375 19.41 10.92 21.03
CA CYS A 375 18.89 12.27 20.88
C CYS A 375 18.14 12.73 22.15
N PRO A 376 18.84 13.13 23.24
CA PRO A 376 18.17 13.76 24.36
C PRO A 376 17.77 15.19 23.95
N THR A 377 16.46 15.41 23.79
CA THR A 377 15.78 16.72 23.70
C THR A 377 16.07 17.64 22.49
N THR A 378 15.08 17.77 21.60
CA THR A 378 14.71 19.06 20.97
C THR A 378 13.27 19.14 20.43
N MET A 379 12.46 18.07 20.46
CA MET A 379 11.11 18.15 19.85
C MET A 379 9.97 18.55 20.79
N ASP A 380 10.12 18.50 22.12
CA ASP A 380 8.98 18.75 23.03
C ASP A 380 8.94 20.14 23.68
N LYS A 381 10.06 20.86 23.80
CA LYS A 381 10.07 22.16 24.53
C LYS A 381 9.68 23.37 23.67
N ASP A 382 10.00 23.37 22.38
CA ASP A 382 9.69 24.51 21.51
C ASP A 382 8.23 24.52 21.05
N VAL A 383 7.60 23.35 20.98
CA VAL A 383 6.16 23.22 20.65
C VAL A 383 5.27 23.64 21.82
N LEU A 384 5.70 23.41 23.07
CA LEU A 384 4.98 23.87 24.26
C LEU A 384 5.14 25.39 24.50
N ARG A 385 6.31 25.98 24.19
CA ARG A 385 6.52 27.43 24.29
C ARG A 385 5.75 28.23 23.24
N ALA A 386 5.65 27.74 22.01
CA ALA A 386 4.84 28.38 20.97
C ALA A 386 3.34 28.37 21.27
N SER A 387 2.86 27.37 22.03
CA SER A 387 1.44 27.25 22.40
C SER A 387 1.06 28.21 23.54
N SER A 388 1.93 28.37 24.53
CA SER A 388 1.73 29.31 25.65
C SER A 388 1.80 30.78 25.20
N SER A 389 2.59 31.11 24.18
CA SER A 389 2.72 32.48 23.69
C SER A 389 1.54 32.91 22.82
N ALA A 390 0.83 31.96 22.21
CA ALA A 390 -0.34 32.22 21.37
C ALA A 390 -1.63 32.39 22.20
N GLU A 391 -1.77 31.70 23.34
CA GLU A 391 -2.90 31.87 24.26
C GLU A 391 -2.85 33.18 25.07
N GLN A 392 -1.66 33.77 25.27
CA GLN A 392 -1.52 35.08 25.92
C GLN A 392 -1.76 36.27 24.97
N ALA A 393 -1.80 36.05 23.66
CA ALA A 393 -2.06 37.09 22.66
C ALA A 393 -3.55 37.19 22.27
N LEU A 394 -4.41 36.36 22.86
CA LEU A 394 -5.83 36.22 22.52
C LEU A 394 -6.78 36.38 23.72
N ASN A 395 -6.28 36.89 24.85
CA ASN A 395 -7.08 37.34 26.01
C ASN A 395 -6.87 38.82 26.25
#